data_AF-Q8CYL3-F1
#
_entry.id   AF-Q8CYL3-F1
#
_cell.length_a   1.000
_cell.length_b   1.000
_cell.length_c   1.000
_cell.angle_alpha   90.00
_cell.angle_beta   90.00
_cell.angle_gamma   90.00
#
_symmetry.space_group_name_H-M   'P 1'
#
loop_
_entity.id
_entity.type
_entity.pdbx_description
1 polymer ?
#
loop_
_entity_poly.entity_id
_entity_poly.type
_entity_poly.pdbx_seq_one_letter_code
_entity_poly.pdbx_strand_id
1 'polypeptide(L)'
;MGNFISNQRIESMGDEENAKWTERGVLMDVTIKKKDGKTTIGTAKAHPTWVNRTPKGTFSPEGYPLYHYQTYILEDFIEDGSHRDQLDEATKERIDTAYKEMNEHVGLKWY
;
A
#
# COMPACT_ATOMS: atom_id res chain seq x y z
N MET A 1 6.37 5.90 -7.56
CA MET A 1 5.01 5.34 -7.39
C MET A 1 5.18 3.86 -7.09
N GLY A 2 4.64 3.38 -5.96
CA GLY A 2 4.85 1.99 -5.55
C GLY A 2 4.01 0.99 -6.31
N ASN A 3 4.49 -0.24 -6.29
CA ASN A 3 3.87 -1.35 -7.01
C ASN A 3 2.75 -1.97 -6.16
N PHE A 4 1.70 -2.47 -6.82
CA PHE A 4 0.67 -3.29 -6.15
C PHE A 4 1.22 -4.65 -5.71
N ILE A 5 2.17 -5.20 -6.46
CA ILE A 5 2.92 -6.40 -6.10
C ILE A 5 4.39 -6.08 -6.32
N SER A 6 5.20 -6.16 -5.26
CA SER A 6 6.61 -5.79 -5.30
C SER A 6 7.46 -6.76 -4.48
N ASN A 7 8.61 -7.14 -5.04
CA ASN A 7 9.72 -7.67 -4.25
C ASN A 7 10.81 -6.60 -3.99
N GLN A 8 10.70 -5.41 -4.59
CA GLN A 8 11.53 -4.26 -4.22
C GLN A 8 10.94 -3.67 -2.94
N ARG A 9 11.48 -4.07 -1.80
CA ARG A 9 11.14 -3.59 -0.45
C ARG A 9 12.34 -2.91 0.18
N ILE A 10 12.13 -2.19 1.28
CA ILE A 10 13.21 -1.62 2.10
C ILE A 10 14.31 -2.65 2.36
N GLU A 11 13.93 -3.90 2.70
CA GLU A 11 14.91 -4.93 3.06
C GLU A 11 15.73 -5.45 1.87
N SER A 12 15.22 -5.30 0.63
CA SER A 12 15.92 -5.75 -0.58
C SER A 12 16.65 -4.62 -1.32
N MET A 13 16.34 -3.37 -0.97
CA MET A 13 16.89 -2.19 -1.64
C MET A 13 18.03 -1.53 -0.86
N GLY A 14 18.40 -2.07 0.31
CA GLY A 14 19.52 -1.57 1.10
C GLY A 14 19.31 -0.12 1.52
N ASP A 15 20.34 0.72 1.31
CA ASP A 15 20.36 2.12 1.73
C ASP A 15 19.77 3.08 0.67
N GLU A 16 19.01 2.57 -0.30
CA GLU A 16 18.38 3.41 -1.31
C GLU A 16 17.34 4.34 -0.66
N GLU A 17 17.58 5.65 -0.75
CA GLU A 17 16.82 6.71 -0.06
C GLU A 17 15.29 6.61 -0.27
N ASN A 18 14.88 6.11 -1.44
CA ASN A 18 13.47 6.01 -1.84
C ASN A 18 12.89 4.59 -1.76
N ALA A 19 13.61 3.63 -1.16
CA ALA A 19 13.18 2.24 -1.05
C ALA A 19 11.80 2.07 -0.40
N LYS A 20 11.43 2.95 0.54
CA LYS A 20 10.11 2.90 1.19
C LYS A 20 8.95 3.09 0.22
N TRP A 21 9.16 3.81 -0.89
CA TRP A 21 8.11 4.13 -1.84
C TRP A 21 7.82 3.01 -2.83
N THR A 22 8.70 2.02 -2.96
CA THR A 22 8.48 0.91 -3.92
C THR A 22 7.43 -0.07 -3.43
N GLU A 23 7.21 -0.15 -2.11
CA GLU A 23 6.18 -0.98 -1.48
C GLU A 23 4.89 -0.22 -1.13
N ARG A 24 4.79 1.07 -1.45
CA ARG A 24 3.65 1.93 -1.09
C ARG A 24 2.93 2.47 -2.31
N GLY A 25 1.69 2.04 -2.49
CA GLY A 25 0.85 2.41 -3.64
C GLY A 25 -0.34 3.26 -3.23
N VAL A 26 -1.18 3.57 -4.21
CA VAL A 26 -2.48 4.19 -3.97
C VAL A 26 -3.52 3.50 -4.85
N LEU A 27 -4.65 3.14 -4.26
CA LEU A 27 -5.91 2.90 -4.96
C LEU A 27 -6.67 4.23 -5.03
N MET A 28 -7.36 4.47 -6.15
CA MET A 28 -8.11 5.71 -6.34
C MET A 28 -9.55 5.39 -6.71
N ASP A 29 -10.46 5.80 -5.84
CA ASP A 29 -11.89 5.75 -6.11
C ASP A 29 -12.30 7.06 -6.80
N VAL A 30 -12.71 6.95 -8.06
CA VAL A 30 -13.13 8.11 -8.87
C VAL A 30 -14.55 7.92 -9.36
N THR A 31 -15.45 8.84 -9.02
CA THR A 31 -16.77 8.89 -9.65
C THR A 31 -16.71 9.75 -10.89
N ILE A 32 -17.09 9.20 -12.04
CA ILE A 32 -17.18 9.95 -13.30
C ILE A 32 -18.64 10.25 -13.62
N LYS A 33 -18.94 11.49 -13.99
CA LYS A 33 -20.27 11.94 -14.43
C LYS A 33 -20.21 12.38 -15.89
N LYS A 34 -21.16 11.91 -16.69
CA LYS A 34 -21.38 12.37 -18.07
C LYS A 34 -22.72 13.08 -18.20
N LYS A 35 -22.72 14.31 -18.71
CA LYS A 35 -23.92 15.10 -18.98
C LYS A 35 -23.69 16.03 -20.16
N ASP A 36 -24.64 16.09 -21.09
CA ASP A 36 -24.63 16.99 -22.26
C ASP A 36 -23.31 16.92 -23.06
N GLY A 37 -22.82 15.70 -23.28
CA GLY A 37 -21.56 15.44 -24.00
C GLY A 37 -20.27 15.76 -23.21
N LYS A 38 -20.37 16.28 -21.98
CA LYS A 38 -19.22 16.56 -21.11
C LYS A 38 -19.01 15.45 -20.09
N THR A 39 -17.74 15.10 -19.88
CA THR A 39 -17.27 14.17 -18.84
C THR A 39 -16.62 14.99 -17.72
N THR A 40 -16.99 14.72 -16.47
CA THR A 40 -16.44 15.39 -15.28
C THR A 40 -16.14 14.36 -14.20
N ILE A 41 -15.14 14.63 -13.37
CA ILE A 41 -14.92 13.88 -12.13
C ILE A 41 -15.84 14.48 -11.07
N GLY A 42 -16.68 13.64 -10.46
CA GLY A 42 -17.55 14.03 -9.35
C GLY A 42 -16.82 13.93 -8.01
N THR A 43 -16.21 12.78 -7.73
CA THR A 43 -15.45 12.55 -6.50
C THR A 43 -14.12 11.88 -6.85
N ALA A 44 -13.11 12.14 -6.04
CA ALA A 44 -11.86 11.39 -6.00
C ALA A 44 -11.49 11.12 -4.54
N LYS A 45 -11.20 9.87 -4.21
CA LYS A 45 -10.73 9.46 -2.89
C LYS A 45 -9.53 8.54 -3.05
N ALA A 46 -8.43 8.91 -2.40
CA ALA A 46 -7.22 8.12 -2.37
C ALA A 46 -7.28 7.13 -1.21
N HIS A 47 -6.81 5.92 -1.48
CA HIS A 47 -6.68 4.81 -0.55
C HIS A 47 -5.23 4.34 -0.54
N PRO A 48 -4.41 4.80 0.42
CA PRO A 48 -3.05 4.33 0.56
C PRO A 48 -2.96 2.80 0.63
N THR A 49 -2.02 2.22 -0.11
CA THR A 49 -1.77 0.78 -0.08
C THR A 49 -0.33 0.46 0.29
N TRP A 50 -0.13 -0.74 0.80
CA TRP A 50 1.19 -1.27 1.13
C TRP A 50 1.31 -2.74 0.78
N VAL A 51 2.47 -3.15 0.27
CA VAL A 51 2.76 -4.54 -0.05
C VAL A 51 3.33 -5.25 1.17
N ASN A 52 2.53 -6.15 1.74
CA ASN A 52 3.02 -7.09 2.74
C ASN A 52 3.79 -8.24 2.06
N ARG A 53 4.89 -8.68 2.69
CA ARG A 53 5.65 -9.87 2.32
C ARG A 53 5.87 -10.72 3.56
N THR A 54 5.26 -11.90 3.58
CA THR A 54 5.43 -12.87 4.67
C THR A 54 6.17 -14.11 4.18
N PRO A 55 7.16 -14.64 4.94
CA PRO A 55 7.85 -15.87 4.56
C PRO A 55 6.88 -17.06 4.50
N LYS A 56 7.03 -17.93 3.50
CA LYS A 56 6.29 -19.20 3.41
C LYS A 56 6.87 -20.30 4.31
N GLY A 57 8.09 -20.10 4.81
CA GLY A 57 8.85 -21.15 5.50
C GLY A 57 9.35 -22.26 4.55
N THR A 58 9.25 -22.06 3.23
CA THR A 58 9.68 -23.02 2.21
C THR A 58 10.64 -22.35 1.21
N PHE A 59 11.37 -23.18 0.47
CA PHE A 59 12.39 -22.74 -0.47
C PHE A 59 12.04 -23.20 -1.90
N SER A 60 12.52 -22.45 -2.90
CA SER A 60 12.48 -22.86 -4.30
C SER A 60 13.43 -24.04 -4.55
N PRO A 61 13.32 -24.75 -5.69
CA PRO A 61 14.27 -25.80 -6.06
C PRO A 61 15.73 -25.33 -6.09
N GLU A 62 15.95 -24.04 -6.36
CA GLU A 62 17.25 -23.37 -6.39
C GLU A 62 17.72 -22.88 -5.01
N GLY A 63 16.93 -23.11 -3.95
CA GLY A 63 17.29 -22.78 -2.57
C GLY A 63 16.91 -21.36 -2.12
N TYR A 64 16.10 -20.62 -2.88
CA TYR A 64 15.67 -19.28 -2.47
C TYR A 64 14.44 -19.32 -1.56
N PRO A 65 14.38 -18.53 -0.48
CA PRO A 65 13.21 -18.46 0.38
C PRO A 65 11.99 -17.94 -0.39
N LEU A 66 10.85 -18.61 -0.22
CA LEU A 66 9.60 -18.24 -0.85
C LEU A 66 8.76 -17.34 0.06
N TYR A 67 7.99 -16.45 -0.54
CA TYR A 67 7.18 -15.46 0.18
C TYR A 67 5.74 -15.40 -0.36
N HIS A 68 4.81 -15.07 0.52
CA HIS A 68 3.48 -14.57 0.16
C HIS A 68 3.54 -13.05 0.03
N TYR A 69 2.92 -12.53 -1.03
CA TYR A 69 2.75 -11.10 -1.23
C TYR A 69 1.26 -10.77 -1.19
N GLN A 70 0.91 -9.73 -0.44
CA GLN A 70 -0.47 -9.26 -0.33
C GLN A 70 -0.47 -7.74 -0.30
N THR A 71 -1.26 -7.12 -1.17
CA THR A 71 -1.53 -5.68 -1.08
C THR A 71 -2.56 -5.45 0.01
N TYR A 72 -2.23 -4.57 0.96
CA TYR A 72 -3.14 -4.07 1.97
C TYR A 72 -3.65 -2.70 1.58
N ILE A 73 -4.95 -2.47 1.76
CA ILE A 73 -5.55 -1.15 1.82
C ILE A 73 -5.34 -0.68 3.24
N LEU A 74 -4.52 0.35 3.44
CA LEU A 74 -3.99 0.65 4.76
C LEU A 74 -5.08 1.00 5.77
N GLU A 75 -6.19 1.60 5.32
CA GLU A 75 -7.36 1.89 6.17
C GLU A 75 -7.95 0.66 6.87
N ASP A 76 -7.83 -0.54 6.30
CA ASP A 76 -8.32 -1.76 6.94
C ASP A 76 -7.42 -2.23 8.11
N PHE A 77 -6.21 -1.68 8.21
CA PHE A 77 -5.14 -2.16 9.08
C PHE A 77 -4.54 -1.09 10.00
N ILE A 78 -5.15 0.09 10.10
CA ILE A 78 -4.81 1.14 11.08
C ILE A 78 -5.70 1.04 12.33
N GLU A 79 -5.56 1.98 13.28
CA GLU A 79 -6.50 2.10 14.41
C GLU A 79 -7.96 2.18 13.91
N ASP A 80 -8.85 1.44 14.58
CA ASP A 80 -10.25 1.19 14.16
C ASP A 80 -10.45 0.44 12.83
N GLY A 81 -9.37 0.01 12.17
CA GLY A 81 -9.41 -0.83 10.97
C GLY A 81 -9.89 -2.25 11.25
N SER A 82 -10.61 -2.84 10.29
CA SER A 82 -11.28 -4.15 10.40
C SER A 82 -10.35 -5.36 10.59
N HIS A 83 -9.05 -5.19 10.33
CA HIS A 83 -8.04 -6.25 10.37
C HIS A 83 -6.83 -5.90 11.26
N ARG A 84 -6.89 -4.81 12.03
CA ARG A 84 -5.78 -4.33 12.89
C ARG A 84 -5.34 -5.36 13.92
N ASP A 85 -6.27 -6.16 14.42
CA ASP A 85 -6.07 -7.21 15.44
C ASP A 85 -5.31 -8.43 14.92
N GLN A 86 -5.20 -8.59 13.60
CA GLN A 86 -4.50 -9.72 12.95
C GLN A 86 -2.98 -9.49 12.84
N LEU A 87 -2.50 -8.30 13.17
CA LEU A 87 -1.12 -7.89 12.97
C LEU A 87 -0.28 -7.99 14.25
N ASP A 88 1.01 -8.29 14.09
CA ASP A 88 2.00 -8.08 15.14
C ASP A 88 2.35 -6.59 15.30
N GLU A 89 2.93 -6.23 16.46
CA GLU A 89 3.25 -4.82 16.78
C GLU A 89 4.23 -4.17 15.80
N ALA A 90 5.20 -4.91 15.27
CA ALA A 90 6.16 -4.37 14.30
C ALA A 90 5.48 -4.02 12.96
N THR A 91 4.55 -4.85 12.51
CA THR A 91 3.81 -4.64 11.26
C THR A 91 2.83 -3.48 11.41
N LYS A 92 2.21 -3.37 12.60
CA LYS A 92 1.34 -2.25 12.99
C LYS A 92 2.06 -0.90 12.87
N GLU A 93 3.24 -0.76 13.49
CA GLU A 93 4.03 0.48 13.42
C GLU A 93 4.43 0.86 11.99
N ARG A 94 4.79 -0.14 11.16
CA ARG A 94 5.13 0.08 9.75
C ARG A 94 3.92 0.56 8.95
N ILE A 95 2.75 -0.02 9.16
CA ILE A 95 1.50 0.37 8.50
C ILE A 95 1.08 1.78 8.92
N ASP A 96 1.11 2.09 10.21
CA ASP A 96 0.73 3.42 10.71
C ASP A 96 1.66 4.50 10.13
N THR A 97 2.97 4.23 10.06
CA THR A 97 3.96 5.10 9.41
C THR A 97 3.67 5.25 7.91
N ALA A 98 3.45 4.14 7.20
CA ALA A 98 3.16 4.17 5.77
C ALA A 98 1.87 4.92 5.45
N TYR A 99 0.82 4.73 6.27
CA TYR A 99 -0.47 5.39 6.10
C TYR A 99 -0.34 6.90 6.24
N LYS A 100 0.34 7.37 7.30
CA LYS A 100 0.60 8.79 7.52
C LYS A 100 1.40 9.38 6.35
N GLU A 101 2.55 8.78 6.03
CA GLU A 101 3.43 9.31 4.98
C GLU A 101 2.77 9.29 3.60
N MET A 102 1.92 8.30 3.29
CA MET A 102 1.18 8.26 2.03
C MET A 102 0.08 9.31 1.96
N ASN A 103 -0.66 9.54 3.04
CA ASN A 103 -1.67 10.60 3.06
C ASN A 103 -1.03 11.99 2.91
N GLU A 104 0.10 12.23 3.58
CA GLU A 104 0.87 13.46 3.43
C GLU A 104 1.43 13.62 2.01
N HIS A 105 1.98 12.54 1.44
CA HIS A 105 2.58 12.57 0.10
C HIS A 105 1.54 12.74 -1.01
N VAL A 106 0.44 11.98 -0.95
CA VAL A 106 -0.64 12.05 -1.95
C VAL A 106 -1.37 13.38 -1.83
N GLY A 107 -1.64 13.84 -0.60
CA GLY A 107 -2.15 15.19 -0.33
C GLY A 107 -3.45 15.55 -1.06
N LEU A 108 -4.25 14.54 -1.45
CA LEU A 108 -5.44 14.77 -2.26
C LEU A 108 -6.50 15.52 -1.45
N LYS A 109 -6.82 16.74 -1.88
CA LYS A 109 -7.96 17.51 -1.37
C LYS A 109 -8.99 17.63 -2.49
N TRP A 110 -10.07 16.87 -2.37
CA TRP A 110 -11.19 16.89 -3.32
C TRP A 110 -12.44 17.44 -2.63
N TYR A 111 -13.06 18.46 -3.23
CA TYR A 111 -14.21 19.22 -2.69
C TYR A 111 -15.28 19.44 -3.76
#